data_AF-A0A3D5MY02-F1
#
_entry.id   AF-A0A3D5MY02-F1
#
_cell.length_a   1.000
_cell.length_b   1.000
_cell.length_c   1.000
_cell.angle_alpha   90.00
_cell.angle_beta   90.00
_cell.angle_gamma   90.00
#
_symmetry.space_group_name_H-M   'P 1'
#
loop_
_entity.id
_entity.type
_entity.pdbx_description
1 polymer ?
#
loop_
_entity_poly.entity_id
_entity_poly.type
_entity_poly.pdbx_seq_one_letter_code
_entity_poly.pdbx_strand_id
1 'polypeptide(L)'
;MLQERIEELGSAILDYKDGKVFITGFMSLDRIEDYYNKGVNCFFSKGIYNEEKLNFGKIKTDSLFIILKDEKEVCRYQFSVLKKDIIKYKDSNNKPKTKTYIVRKCKYTNMYNLISRETLVVDGKKTSEEDNKLFNTVDELKQYFVDAFGENLNLEMQ
;
A
#
# COMPACT_ATOMS: atom_id res chain seq x y z
N MET A 1 14.36 8.96 -2.45
CA MET A 1 13.86 8.39 -3.73
C MET A 1 12.36 8.67 -3.87
N LEU A 2 11.75 8.50 -5.05
CA LEU A 2 10.33 8.84 -5.24
C LEU A 2 9.42 7.94 -4.37
N GLN A 3 9.76 6.65 -4.24
CA GLN A 3 9.08 5.67 -3.42
C GLN A 3 9.04 6.08 -1.94
N GLU A 4 10.18 6.45 -1.36
CA GLU A 4 10.24 6.94 0.04
C GLU A 4 9.34 8.16 0.22
N ARG A 5 9.31 9.06 -0.77
CA ARG A 5 8.49 10.26 -0.68
C ARG A 5 7.00 9.94 -0.65
N ILE A 6 6.53 9.01 -1.47
CA ILE A 6 5.10 8.65 -1.47
C ILE A 6 4.70 7.89 -0.20
N GLU A 7 5.61 7.13 0.42
CA GLU A 7 5.36 6.43 1.68
C GLU A 7 5.17 7.39 2.87
N GLU A 8 5.80 8.57 2.83
CA GLU A 8 5.66 9.61 3.85
C GLU A 8 4.34 10.40 3.76
N LEU A 9 3.78 10.54 2.56
CA LEU A 9 2.63 11.41 2.30
C LEU A 9 1.31 10.78 2.77
N GLY A 10 0.37 11.63 3.18
CA GLY A 10 -0.98 11.22 3.54
C GLY A 10 -1.92 11.08 2.34
N SER A 11 -1.62 11.74 1.23
CA SER A 11 -2.24 11.60 -0.09
C SER A 11 -1.37 12.35 -1.11
N ALA A 12 -1.48 12.06 -2.40
CA ALA A 12 -0.73 12.78 -3.44
C ALA A 12 -1.37 12.72 -4.83
N ILE A 13 -1.01 13.69 -5.65
CA ILE A 13 -1.19 13.67 -7.11
C ILE A 13 0.18 13.46 -7.72
N LEU A 14 0.33 12.45 -8.58
CA LEU A 14 1.55 12.16 -9.33
C LEU A 14 1.24 12.38 -10.81
N ASP A 15 1.84 13.39 -11.42
CA ASP A 15 1.71 13.67 -12.84
C ASP A 15 2.97 13.26 -13.59
N TYR A 16 2.82 12.29 -14.48
CA TYR A 16 3.90 11.78 -15.34
C TYR A 16 3.92 12.59 -16.62
N LYS A 17 4.98 13.37 -16.80
CA LYS A 17 5.14 14.30 -17.92
C LYS A 17 6.62 14.49 -18.24
N ASP A 18 6.96 14.45 -19.53
CA ASP A 18 8.33 14.69 -20.03
C ASP A 18 9.42 13.82 -19.37
N GLY A 19 9.12 12.54 -19.09
CA GLY A 19 10.07 11.62 -18.45
C GLY A 19 10.33 11.90 -16.97
N LYS A 20 9.46 12.70 -16.33
CA LYS A 20 9.53 13.10 -14.92
C LYS A 20 8.21 12.85 -14.22
N VAL A 21 8.27 12.75 -12.90
CA VAL A 21 7.10 12.69 -12.02
C VAL A 21 7.02 13.97 -11.19
N PHE A 22 5.96 14.74 -11.41
CA PHE A 22 5.61 15.91 -10.64
C PHE A 22 4.66 15.50 -9.52
N ILE A 23 5.09 15.66 -8.27
CA ILE A 23 4.27 15.36 -7.10
C ILE A 23 3.65 16.63 -6.56
N THR A 24 2.36 16.57 -6.26
CA THR A 24 1.72 17.46 -5.28
C THR A 24 1.23 16.60 -4.11
N GLY A 25 1.86 16.77 -2.95
CA GLY A 25 1.63 15.96 -1.75
C GLY A 25 0.74 16.65 -0.72
N PHE A 26 -0.04 15.86 0.01
CA PHE A 26 -1.01 16.29 1.01
C PHE A 26 -0.86 15.46 2.30
N MET A 27 -1.28 16.05 3.43
CA MET A 27 -1.21 15.38 4.74
C MET A 27 -2.38 14.42 5.01
N SER A 28 -3.48 14.51 4.25
CA SER A 28 -4.66 13.66 4.42
C SER A 28 -5.52 13.60 3.14
N LEU A 29 -6.47 12.66 3.13
CA LEU A 29 -7.51 12.52 2.10
C LEU A 29 -8.32 13.82 1.93
N ASP A 30 -8.80 14.40 3.02
CA ASP A 30 -9.63 15.61 2.95
C ASP A 30 -8.91 16.77 2.25
N ARG A 31 -7.58 16.90 2.45
CA ARG A 31 -6.78 17.96 1.83
C ARG A 31 -6.62 17.75 0.33
N ILE A 32 -6.39 16.53 -0.14
CA ILE A 32 -6.36 16.28 -1.58
C ILE A 32 -7.75 16.49 -2.19
N GLU A 33 -8.83 16.15 -1.51
CA GLU A 33 -10.19 16.38 -2.00
C GLU A 33 -10.54 17.87 -2.07
N ASP A 34 -10.19 18.65 -1.05
CA ASP A 34 -10.33 20.11 -1.05
C ASP A 34 -9.55 20.75 -2.20
N TYR A 35 -8.32 20.30 -2.45
CA TYR A 35 -7.51 20.80 -3.55
C TYR A 35 -8.08 20.41 -4.91
N TYR A 36 -8.33 19.12 -5.11
CA TYR A 36 -8.66 18.55 -6.41
C TYR A 36 -10.08 18.88 -6.86
N ASN A 37 -11.04 18.90 -5.94
CA ASN A 37 -12.45 19.11 -6.28
C ASN A 37 -12.92 20.55 -6.04
N LYS A 38 -12.31 21.27 -5.09
CA LYS A 38 -12.76 22.61 -4.67
C LYS A 38 -11.76 23.72 -5.02
N GLY A 39 -10.59 23.37 -5.56
CA GLY A 39 -9.55 24.33 -5.93
C GLY A 39 -8.89 25.03 -4.73
N VAL A 40 -9.03 24.48 -3.52
CA VAL A 40 -8.47 25.09 -2.31
C VAL A 40 -6.97 24.84 -2.26
N ASN A 41 -6.17 25.89 -2.14
CA ASN A 41 -4.72 25.75 -2.07
C ASN A 41 -4.24 25.25 -0.70
N CYS A 42 -4.19 23.93 -0.53
CA CYS A 42 -3.82 23.28 0.74
C CYS A 42 -2.80 22.14 0.58
N PHE A 43 -1.99 22.18 -0.49
CA PHE A 43 -0.91 21.21 -0.66
C PHE A 43 0.15 21.38 0.43
N PHE A 44 0.68 20.26 0.90
CA PHE A 44 1.75 20.22 1.91
C PHE A 44 3.13 20.30 1.27
N SER A 45 3.30 19.71 0.09
CA SER A 45 4.60 19.70 -0.59
C SER A 45 4.46 19.56 -2.09
N LYS A 46 5.49 19.98 -2.81
CA LYS A 46 5.67 19.72 -4.23
C LYS A 46 7.09 19.25 -4.51
N GLY A 47 7.28 18.43 -5.55
CA GLY A 47 8.59 17.95 -5.94
C GLY A 47 8.61 17.37 -7.35
N ILE A 48 9.81 17.26 -7.92
CA ILE A 48 10.04 16.69 -9.25
C ILE A 48 11.05 15.56 -9.09
N TYR A 49 10.73 14.40 -9.65
CA TYR A 49 11.53 13.18 -9.52
C TYR A 49 11.74 12.52 -10.89
N ASN A 50 12.76 11.68 -10.99
CA ASN A 50 12.87 10.75 -12.11
C ASN A 50 11.77 9.71 -12.01
N GLU A 51 11.33 9.19 -13.15
CA GLU A 51 10.43 8.05 -13.19
C GLU A 51 11.08 6.80 -12.59
N GLU A 52 10.32 6.08 -11.78
CA GLU A 52 10.69 4.77 -11.25
C GLU A 52 9.44 3.91 -11.08
N LYS A 53 9.61 2.59 -11.06
CA LYS A 53 8.50 1.67 -10.82
C LYS A 53 8.09 1.74 -9.36
N LEU A 54 6.92 2.30 -9.09
CA LEU A 54 6.38 2.46 -7.74
C LEU A 54 5.63 1.23 -7.24
N ASN A 55 5.77 0.94 -5.96
CA ASN A 55 4.94 -0.01 -5.23
C ASN A 55 3.87 0.75 -4.43
N PHE A 56 2.69 0.91 -5.03
CA PHE A 56 1.54 1.52 -4.37
C PHE A 56 1.00 0.71 -3.20
N GLY A 57 1.42 -0.56 -3.03
CA GLY A 57 1.12 -1.34 -1.84
C GLY A 57 1.76 -0.78 -0.57
N LYS A 58 2.74 0.12 -0.68
CA LYS A 58 3.39 0.75 0.49
C LYS A 58 2.78 2.08 0.92
N ILE A 59 1.81 2.62 0.18
CA ILE A 59 1.13 3.85 0.60
C ILE A 59 0.35 3.62 1.90
N LYS A 60 0.19 4.69 2.69
CA LYS A 60 -0.54 4.66 3.97
C LYS A 60 -1.98 4.20 3.75
N THR A 61 -2.53 3.50 4.72
CA THR A 61 -3.95 3.11 4.71
C THR A 61 -4.83 4.36 4.59
N ASP A 62 -5.89 4.24 3.80
CA ASP A 62 -6.86 5.29 3.45
C ASP A 62 -6.32 6.54 2.74
N SER A 63 -5.01 6.59 2.45
CA SER A 63 -4.42 7.62 1.59
C SER A 63 -4.91 7.51 0.15
N LEU A 64 -5.16 8.65 -0.49
CA LEU A 64 -5.53 8.73 -1.90
C LEU A 64 -4.33 9.18 -2.74
N PHE A 65 -4.01 8.39 -3.74
CA PHE A 65 -3.02 8.69 -4.76
C PHE A 65 -3.69 8.76 -6.12
N ILE A 66 -3.67 9.93 -6.74
CA ILE A 66 -4.21 10.17 -8.09
C ILE A 66 -3.05 10.20 -9.07
N ILE A 67 -3.13 9.37 -10.11
CA ILE A 67 -2.10 9.29 -11.15
C ILE A 67 -2.60 9.99 -12.39
N LEU A 68 -1.84 10.98 -12.84
CA LEU A 68 -2.05 11.70 -14.08
C LEU A 68 -0.94 11.35 -15.07
N LYS A 69 -1.29 11.37 -16.35
CA LYS A 69 -0.34 11.36 -17.46
C LYS A 69 -0.67 12.53 -18.37
N ASP A 70 0.29 13.43 -18.55
CA ASP A 70 0.08 14.69 -19.29
C ASP A 70 -1.18 15.41 -18.80
N GLU A 71 -1.28 15.61 -17.47
CA GLU A 71 -2.40 16.28 -16.77
C GLU A 71 -3.76 15.56 -16.84
N LYS A 72 -3.84 14.39 -17.48
CA LYS A 72 -5.06 13.57 -17.56
C LYS A 72 -5.03 12.44 -16.57
N GLU A 73 -6.08 12.29 -15.79
CA GLU A 73 -6.19 11.18 -14.83
C GLU A 73 -6.25 9.83 -15.55
N VAL A 74 -5.42 8.90 -15.10
CA VAL A 74 -5.35 7.53 -15.62
C VAL A 74 -5.68 6.46 -14.58
N CYS A 75 -5.46 6.75 -13.29
CA CYS A 75 -5.71 5.78 -12.22
C CYS A 75 -5.79 6.45 -10.84
N ARG A 76 -6.45 5.78 -9.89
CA ARG A 76 -6.44 6.13 -8.47
C ARG A 76 -6.09 4.91 -7.61
N TYR A 77 -5.39 5.16 -6.51
CA TYR A 77 -5.10 4.16 -5.49
C TYR A 77 -5.57 4.67 -4.14
N GLN A 78 -6.43 3.90 -3.47
CA GLN A 78 -6.82 4.14 -2.08
C GLN A 78 -7.13 2.81 -1.42
N PHE A 79 -6.28 2.37 -0.50
CA PHE A 79 -6.42 1.07 0.16
C PHE A 79 -7.11 1.22 1.51
N SER A 80 -8.24 0.53 1.69
CA SER A 80 -8.92 0.40 2.98
C SER A 80 -8.76 -1.02 3.54
N VAL A 81 -8.70 -1.13 4.85
CA VAL A 81 -8.52 -2.41 5.55
C VAL A 81 -9.78 -3.27 5.37
N LEU A 82 -9.59 -4.51 4.92
CA LEU A 82 -10.62 -5.55 4.96
C LEU A 82 -10.49 -6.43 6.20
N LYS A 83 -9.25 -6.78 6.55
CA LYS A 83 -8.98 -7.66 7.69
C LYS A 83 -7.63 -7.32 8.31
N LYS A 84 -7.55 -7.42 9.64
CA LYS A 84 -6.30 -7.39 10.39
C LYS A 84 -6.35 -8.50 11.43
N ASP A 85 -5.36 -9.35 11.42
CA ASP A 85 -5.35 -10.53 12.30
C ASP A 85 -3.93 -11.06 12.50
N ILE A 86 -3.82 -12.17 13.22
CA ILE A 86 -2.61 -12.92 13.48
C ILE A 86 -2.71 -14.28 12.81
N ILE A 87 -1.67 -14.68 12.09
CA ILE A 87 -1.52 -16.03 11.56
C ILE A 87 -0.46 -16.80 12.33
N LYS A 88 -0.81 -18.00 12.76
CA LYS A 88 0.11 -18.99 13.30
C LYS A 88 0.41 -19.98 12.18
N TYR A 89 1.69 -20.27 11.95
CA TYR A 89 2.12 -21.18 10.90
C TYR A 89 3.37 -21.92 11.36
N LYS A 90 3.78 -22.96 10.62
CA LYS A 90 5.04 -23.65 10.84
C LYS A 90 6.04 -23.25 9.77
N ASP A 91 7.29 -23.00 10.17
CA ASP A 91 8.37 -22.82 9.20
C ASP A 91 8.78 -24.15 8.56
N SER A 92 9.74 -24.11 7.64
CA SER A 92 10.29 -25.29 6.96
C SER A 92 10.91 -26.32 7.90
N ASN A 93 11.22 -25.94 9.15
CA ASN A 93 11.77 -26.81 10.18
C ASN A 93 10.70 -27.27 11.19
N ASN A 94 9.41 -27.12 10.86
CA ASN A 94 8.26 -27.40 11.73
C ASN A 94 8.19 -26.57 13.02
N LYS A 95 8.93 -25.46 13.11
CA LYS A 95 8.89 -24.59 14.30
C LYS A 95 7.66 -23.67 14.23
N PRO A 96 6.91 -23.51 15.33
CA PRO A 96 5.78 -22.61 15.37
C PRO A 96 6.25 -21.16 15.24
N LYS A 97 5.64 -20.43 14.32
CA LYS A 97 5.86 -19.01 14.07
C LYS A 97 4.53 -18.27 14.09
N THR A 98 4.62 -16.95 14.21
CA THR A 98 3.45 -16.08 14.26
C THR A 98 3.75 -14.78 13.53
N LYS A 99 2.86 -14.39 12.61
CA LYS A 99 2.88 -13.09 11.92
C LYS A 99 1.61 -12.34 12.20
N THR A 100 1.72 -11.02 12.35
CA THR A 100 0.55 -10.14 12.18
C THR A 100 0.37 -9.86 10.70
N TYR A 101 -0.87 -9.72 10.24
CA TYR A 101 -1.13 -9.31 8.88
C TYR A 101 -2.30 -8.33 8.77
N ILE A 102 -2.29 -7.56 7.68
CA ILE A 102 -3.35 -6.66 7.27
C ILE A 102 -3.63 -6.97 5.79
N VAL A 103 -4.88 -7.28 5.48
CA VAL A 103 -5.40 -7.32 4.12
C VAL A 103 -6.14 -6.02 3.85
N ARG A 104 -5.81 -5.36 2.75
CA ARG A 104 -6.45 -4.14 2.28
C ARG A 104 -6.96 -4.34 0.85
N LYS A 105 -8.01 -3.62 0.47
CA LYS A 105 -8.53 -3.57 -0.90
C LYS A 105 -8.49 -2.15 -1.42
N CYS A 106 -8.07 -1.98 -2.67
CA CYS A 106 -8.15 -0.69 -3.33
C CYS A 106 -9.62 -0.35 -3.64
N LYS A 107 -10.08 0.86 -3.32
CA LYS A 107 -11.44 1.30 -3.64
C LYS A 107 -11.68 1.51 -5.12
N TYR A 108 -10.63 1.89 -5.86
CA TYR A 108 -10.71 2.32 -7.26
C TYR A 108 -10.21 1.26 -8.25
N THR A 109 -9.61 0.18 -7.76
CA THR A 109 -9.13 -0.93 -8.60
C THR A 109 -9.47 -2.27 -7.96
N ASN A 110 -9.35 -3.37 -8.69
CA ASN A 110 -9.61 -4.71 -8.15
C ASN A 110 -8.45 -5.25 -7.28
N MET A 111 -7.43 -4.44 -7.01
CA MET A 111 -6.24 -4.94 -6.33
C MET A 111 -6.45 -5.12 -4.83
N TYR A 112 -5.76 -6.13 -4.33
CA TYR A 112 -5.62 -6.43 -2.91
C TYR A 112 -4.17 -6.23 -2.50
N ASN A 113 -3.98 -5.87 -1.23
CA ASN A 113 -2.67 -5.73 -0.64
C ASN A 113 -2.58 -6.53 0.66
N LEU A 114 -1.54 -7.34 0.79
CA LEU A 114 -1.19 -8.02 2.02
C LEU A 114 0.06 -7.35 2.59
N ILE A 115 -0.05 -6.88 3.84
CA ILE A 115 1.08 -6.47 4.66
C ILE A 115 1.20 -7.50 5.77
N SER A 116 2.33 -8.18 5.89
CA SER A 116 2.60 -9.09 6.99
C SER A 116 3.87 -8.70 7.72
N ARG A 117 3.87 -8.79 9.06
CA ARG A 117 5.02 -8.51 9.89
C ARG A 117 5.32 -9.68 10.81
N GLU A 118 6.56 -10.14 10.74
CA GLU A 118 7.13 -11.12 11.67
C GLU A 118 8.05 -10.41 12.66
N THR A 119 7.90 -10.66 13.95
CA THR A 119 8.89 -10.26 14.95
C THR A 119 9.92 -11.37 15.08
N LEU A 120 11.17 -11.06 14.81
CA LEU A 120 12.32 -11.94 14.93
C LEU A 120 13.14 -11.55 16.16
N VAL A 121 13.80 -12.52 16.78
CA VAL A 121 14.82 -12.26 17.80
C VAL A 121 16.15 -12.73 17.24
N VAL A 122 17.03 -11.78 16.92
CA VAL A 122 18.38 -12.03 16.40
C VAL A 122 19.36 -11.49 17.43
N ASP A 123 20.22 -12.35 17.98
CA ASP A 123 21.22 -11.99 19.01
C ASP A 123 20.64 -11.24 20.21
N GLY A 124 19.45 -11.67 20.67
CA GLY A 124 18.74 -11.05 21.79
C GLY A 124 18.05 -9.70 21.47
N LYS A 125 18.16 -9.20 20.23
CA LYS A 125 17.47 -7.99 19.77
C LYS A 125 16.21 -8.37 19.00
N LYS A 126 15.09 -7.70 19.31
CA LYS A 126 13.86 -7.82 18.54
C LYS A 126 14.00 -7.01 17.25
N THR A 127 13.89 -7.67 16.10
CA THR A 127 13.76 -7.05 14.79
C THR A 127 12.42 -7.41 14.18
N SER A 128 11.99 -6.71 13.14
CA SER A 128 10.78 -7.06 12.41
C SER A 128 11.04 -7.09 10.91
N GLU A 129 10.52 -8.10 10.25
CA GLU A 129 10.50 -8.20 8.79
C GLU A 129 9.09 -7.91 8.29
N GLU A 130 8.95 -6.94 7.39
CA GLU A 130 7.69 -6.65 6.71
C GLU A 130 7.71 -7.18 5.28
N ASP A 131 6.71 -7.98 4.94
CA ASP A 131 6.41 -8.37 3.56
C ASP A 131 5.18 -7.61 3.08
N ASN A 132 5.27 -7.00 1.90
CA ASN A 132 4.23 -6.15 1.31
C ASN A 132 4.00 -6.57 -0.14
N LYS A 133 2.85 -7.21 -0.39
CA LYS A 133 2.52 -7.79 -1.70
C LYS A 133 1.20 -7.27 -2.25
N LEU A 134 1.17 -7.05 -3.56
CA LEU A 134 -0.01 -6.70 -4.31
C LEU A 134 -0.52 -7.92 -5.08
N PHE A 135 -1.84 -8.05 -5.16
CA PHE A 135 -2.53 -9.10 -5.90
C PHE A 135 -3.60 -8.45 -6.76
N ASN A 136 -3.80 -8.94 -7.98
CA ASN A 136 -4.79 -8.39 -8.90
C ASN A 136 -6.19 -8.92 -8.61
N THR A 137 -6.28 -10.07 -7.94
CA THR A 137 -7.55 -10.72 -7.59
C THR A 137 -7.53 -11.24 -6.16
N VAL A 138 -8.73 -11.48 -5.60
CA VAL A 138 -8.87 -12.09 -4.28
C VAL A 138 -8.41 -13.55 -4.28
N ASP A 139 -8.55 -14.26 -5.41
CA ASP A 139 -8.17 -15.66 -5.53
C ASP A 139 -6.64 -15.83 -5.52
N GLU A 140 -5.91 -14.94 -6.20
CA GLU A 140 -4.44 -14.87 -6.10
C GLU A 140 -3.97 -14.67 -4.65
N LEU A 141 -4.63 -13.75 -3.92
CA LEU A 141 -4.33 -13.51 -2.51
C LEU A 141 -4.63 -14.75 -1.64
N LYS A 142 -5.79 -15.38 -1.83
CA LYS A 142 -6.19 -16.58 -1.08
C LYS A 142 -5.24 -17.74 -1.35
N GLN A 143 -4.89 -17.96 -2.62
CA GLN A 143 -3.95 -19.00 -3.01
C GLN A 143 -2.58 -18.75 -2.38
N TYR A 144 -2.07 -17.52 -2.43
CA TYR A 144 -0.83 -17.16 -1.74
C TYR A 144 -0.90 -17.46 -0.23
N PHE A 145 -2.03 -17.20 0.41
CA PHE A 145 -2.19 -17.44 1.85
C PHE A 145 -2.12 -18.93 2.19
N VAL A 146 -2.71 -19.79 1.35
CA VAL A 146 -2.61 -21.25 1.47
C VAL A 146 -1.18 -21.71 1.22
N ASP A 147 -0.54 -21.24 0.16
CA ASP A 147 0.82 -21.66 -0.21
C ASP A 147 1.86 -21.22 0.83
N ALA A 148 1.74 -20.00 1.34
CA ALA A 148 2.70 -19.40 2.26
C ALA A 148 2.51 -19.85 3.71
N PHE A 149 1.27 -20.13 4.12
CA PHE A 149 0.95 -20.34 5.54
C PHE A 149 0.18 -21.64 5.83
N GLY A 150 -0.32 -22.34 4.81
CA GLY A 150 -1.13 -23.55 4.97
C GLY A 150 -2.55 -23.28 5.47
N GLU A 151 -3.01 -22.03 5.40
CA GLU A 151 -4.28 -21.58 6.00
C GLU A 151 -5.19 -20.94 4.95
N ASN A 152 -6.51 -21.06 5.15
CA ASN A 152 -7.49 -20.40 4.31
C ASN A 152 -7.75 -18.96 4.77
N LEU A 153 -7.68 -18.01 3.84
CA LEU A 153 -8.02 -16.63 4.12
C LEU A 153 -9.53 -16.39 3.97
N ASN A 154 -10.21 -16.26 5.11
CA ASN A 154 -11.61 -15.85 5.17
C ASN A 154 -11.69 -14.32 5.26
N LEU A 155 -12.21 -13.69 4.20
CA LEU A 155 -12.51 -12.25 4.13
C LEU A 155 -14.03 -12.06 4.16
N GLU A 156 -14.52 -11.24 5.08
CA GLU A 156 -15.89 -10.73 5.01
C GLU A 156 -15.93 -9.67 3.90
N MET A 157 -16.62 -9.98 2.80
CA MET A 157 -16.84 -9.01 1.74
C MET A 157 -18.09 -8.19 2.11
N GLN A 158 -17.89 -6.91 2.39
CA GLN A 158 -18.97 -5.91 2.48
C GLN A 158 -19.47 -5.54 1.09
#